data_AF-C5A5X3-F1
#
_entry.id   AF-C5A5X3-F1
#
_cell.length_a   1.000
_cell.length_b   1.000
_cell.length_c   1.000
_cell.angle_alpha   90.00
_cell.angle_beta   90.00
_cell.angle_gamma   90.00
#
_symmetry.space_group_name_H-M   'P 1'
#
loop_
_entity.id
_entity.type
_entity.pdbx_description
1 polymer ?
#
loop_
_entity_poly.entity_id
_entity_poly.type
_entity_poly.pdbx_seq_one_letter_code
_entity_poly.pdbx_strand_id
1 'polypeptide(L)'
;MLTWNQATVMKVGVLEELLREAEELLKTGDTKRAMDVLLTAWAYRESGMLMAPEEALDYLRIRFPESGELASIEGGENISTVARRIYEMLGMKSLPSAEL
;
A
#
# COMPACT_ATOMS: atom_id res chain seq x y z
N MET A 1 -10.16 -0.38 31.19
CA MET A 1 -10.23 0.39 29.94
C MET A 1 -8.88 0.32 29.25
N LEU A 2 -8.69 -0.64 28.34
CA LEU A 2 -7.47 -0.87 27.55
C LEU A 2 -7.92 -1.33 26.16
N THR A 3 -8.49 -0.45 25.34
CA THR A 3 -8.98 -0.84 23.99
C THR A 3 -8.39 -0.02 22.86
N TRP A 4 -7.70 1.09 23.16
CA TRP A 4 -7.15 1.98 22.13
C TRP A 4 -5.73 1.59 21.66
N ASN A 5 -4.95 0.92 22.52
CA ASN A 5 -3.56 0.58 22.19
C ASN A 5 -3.46 -0.64 21.27
N GLN A 6 -4.31 -1.66 21.45
CA GLN A 6 -4.23 -2.89 20.63
C GLN A 6 -4.70 -2.69 19.19
N ALA A 7 -5.76 -1.92 18.94
CA ALA A 7 -6.25 -1.67 17.58
C ALA A 7 -5.24 -0.90 16.73
N THR A 8 -4.51 0.05 17.34
CA THR A 8 -3.45 0.81 16.67
C THR A 8 -2.24 -0.08 16.37
N VAL A 9 -1.84 -0.92 17.34
CA VAL A 9 -0.73 -1.89 17.16
C VAL A 9 -1.04 -2.93 16.07
N MET A 10 -2.27 -3.46 16.04
CA MET A 10 -2.70 -4.39 14.99
C MET A 10 -2.69 -3.74 13.60
N LYS A 11 -3.11 -2.47 13.51
CA LYS A 11 -3.09 -1.73 12.24
C LYS A 11 -1.68 -1.48 11.70
N VAL A 12 -0.72 -1.24 12.58
CA VAL A 12 0.69 -1.07 12.17
C VAL A 12 1.26 -2.41 11.69
N GLY A 13 1.00 -3.51 12.41
CA GLY A 13 1.52 -4.84 12.04
C GLY A 13 1.03 -5.34 10.68
N VAL A 14 -0.28 -5.22 10.39
CA VAL A 14 -0.85 -5.67 9.10
C VAL A 14 -0.28 -4.85 7.93
N LEU A 15 -0.12 -3.53 8.11
CA LEU A 15 0.47 -2.69 7.05
C LEU A 15 1.93 -3.08 6.78
N GLU A 16 2.73 -3.33 7.83
CA GLU A 16 4.12 -3.77 7.68
C GLU A 16 4.25 -5.13 6.99
N GLU A 17 3.36 -6.08 7.30
CA GLU A 17 3.32 -7.40 6.63
C GLU A 17 3.01 -7.27 5.15
N LEU A 18 2.01 -6.45 4.79
CA LEU A 18 1.66 -6.20 3.38
C LEU A 18 2.81 -5.52 2.63
N LEU A 19 3.50 -4.55 3.25
CA LEU A 19 4.64 -3.89 2.61
C LEU A 19 5.83 -4.85 2.43
N ARG A 20 6.07 -5.75 3.38
CA ARG A 20 7.11 -6.78 3.25
C ARG A 20 6.78 -7.76 2.11
N GLU A 21 5.55 -8.25 2.05
CA GLU A 21 5.11 -9.13 0.96
C GLU A 21 5.25 -8.45 -0.41
N ALA A 22 4.81 -7.19 -0.52
CA ALA A 22 4.98 -6.41 -1.75
C ALA A 22 6.45 -6.28 -2.16
N GLU A 23 7.36 -6.03 -1.20
CA GLU A 23 8.80 -5.93 -1.46
C GLU A 23 9.39 -7.25 -1.98
N GLU A 24 9.00 -8.39 -1.39
CA GLU A 24 9.43 -9.72 -1.84
C GLU A 24 8.94 -10.04 -3.26
N LEU A 25 7.69 -9.69 -3.57
CA LEU A 25 7.11 -9.86 -4.90
C LEU A 25 7.81 -8.99 -5.94
N LEU A 26 8.15 -7.74 -5.59
CA LEU A 26 8.95 -6.87 -6.46
C LEU A 26 10.35 -7.44 -6.72
N LYS A 27 11.02 -8.00 -5.70
CA LYS A 27 12.36 -8.62 -5.84
C LYS A 27 12.33 -9.86 -6.74
N THR A 28 11.25 -10.62 -6.72
CA THR A 28 11.07 -11.83 -7.54
C THR A 28 10.51 -11.53 -8.94
N GLY A 29 10.14 -10.28 -9.21
CA GLY A 29 9.63 -9.83 -10.50
C GLY A 29 8.12 -10.04 -10.69
N ASP A 30 7.41 -10.56 -9.68
CA ASP A 30 5.95 -10.74 -9.69
C ASP A 30 5.23 -9.40 -9.45
N THR A 31 5.36 -8.52 -10.43
CA THR A 31 4.95 -7.12 -10.33
C THR A 31 3.43 -6.98 -10.26
N LYS A 32 2.68 -7.91 -10.88
CA LYS A 32 1.23 -7.90 -10.82
C LYS A 32 0.74 -8.16 -9.40
N ARG A 33 1.24 -9.22 -8.76
CA ARG A 33 0.86 -9.52 -7.37
C ARG A 33 1.39 -8.45 -6.42
N ALA A 34 2.58 -7.90 -6.66
CA ALA A 34 3.08 -6.78 -5.87
C ALA A 34 2.11 -5.60 -5.92
N MET A 35 1.57 -5.26 -7.10
CA MET A 35 0.57 -4.20 -7.25
C MET A 35 -0.70 -4.50 -6.45
N ASP A 36 -1.22 -5.72 -6.53
CA ASP A 36 -2.42 -6.14 -5.78
C ASP A 36 -2.25 -5.94 -4.27
N VAL A 37 -1.09 -6.35 -3.74
CA VAL A 37 -0.74 -6.20 -2.32
C VAL A 37 -0.56 -4.73 -1.95
N LEU A 38 0.07 -3.92 -2.81
CA LEU A 38 0.27 -2.48 -2.57
C LEU A 38 -1.05 -1.69 -2.55
N LEU A 39 -1.97 -2.00 -3.46
CA LEU A 39 -3.31 -1.39 -3.46
C LEU A 39 -4.08 -1.78 -2.20
N THR A 40 -4.00 -3.04 -1.80
CA THR A 40 -4.58 -3.52 -0.54
C THR A 40 -3.99 -2.79 0.67
N ALA A 41 -2.66 -2.64 0.72
CA ALA A 41 -1.96 -1.91 1.78
C ALA A 41 -2.37 -0.43 1.84
N TRP A 42 -2.49 0.21 0.69
CA TRP A 42 -2.93 1.60 0.61
C TRP A 42 -4.38 1.75 1.08
N ALA A 43 -5.30 0.95 0.56
CA ALA A 43 -6.70 0.98 0.98
C ALA A 43 -6.83 0.69 2.48
N TYR A 44 -6.04 -0.25 3.01
CA TYR A 44 -6.00 -0.55 4.44
C TYR A 44 -5.52 0.65 5.28
N ARG A 45 -4.47 1.35 4.85
CA ARG A 45 -3.95 2.54 5.54
C ARG A 45 -5.02 3.63 5.65
N GLU A 46 -5.80 3.83 4.59
CA GLU A 46 -6.78 4.93 4.48
C GLU A 46 -8.14 4.58 5.08
N SER A 47 -8.58 3.32 5.00
CA SER A 47 -9.89 2.88 5.51
C SER A 47 -9.84 2.19 6.87
N GLY A 48 -8.70 1.61 7.23
CA GLY A 48 -8.55 0.70 8.37
C GLY A 48 -9.20 -0.67 8.18
N MET A 49 -9.68 -1.01 6.97
CA MET A 49 -10.34 -2.27 6.62
C MET A 49 -9.51 -3.03 5.60
N LEU A 50 -9.28 -4.32 5.85
CA LEU A 50 -8.62 -5.19 4.88
C LEU A 50 -9.68 -5.65 3.87
N MET A 51 -9.39 -5.49 2.58
CA MET A 51 -10.31 -5.77 1.49
C MET A 51 -9.58 -6.46 0.34
N ALA A 52 -10.32 -7.09 -0.57
CA ALA A 52 -9.72 -7.74 -1.72
C ALA A 52 -9.06 -6.70 -2.66
N PRO A 53 -8.06 -7.07 -3.48
CA PRO A 53 -7.37 -6.12 -4.36
C PRO A 53 -8.27 -5.33 -5.31
N GLU A 54 -9.30 -5.97 -5.87
CA GLU A 54 -10.28 -5.30 -6.74
C GLU A 54 -11.11 -4.27 -5.96
N GLU A 55 -11.57 -4.63 -4.76
CA GLU A 55 -12.29 -3.73 -3.86
C GLU A 55 -11.40 -2.57 -3.39
N ALA A 56 -10.11 -2.83 -3.14
CA ALA A 56 -9.13 -1.83 -2.77
C ALA A 56 -8.93 -0.81 -3.88
N LEU A 57 -8.79 -1.26 -5.12
CA LEU A 57 -8.66 -0.38 -6.27
C LEU A 57 -9.91 0.51 -6.43
N ASP A 58 -11.10 -0.08 -6.36
CA ASP A 58 -12.35 0.66 -6.49
C ASP A 58 -12.55 1.68 -5.36
N TYR A 59 -12.24 1.29 -4.12
CA TYR A 59 -12.23 2.19 -2.97
C TYR A 59 -11.28 3.38 -3.20
N LEU A 60 -10.04 3.12 -3.63
CA LEU A 60 -9.04 4.15 -3.85
C LEU A 60 -9.43 5.10 -4.99
N ARG A 61 -10.00 4.59 -6.08
CA ARG A 61 -10.53 5.41 -7.18
C ARG A 61 -11.61 6.37 -6.74
N ILE A 62 -12.56 5.89 -5.94
CA ILE A 62 -13.67 6.71 -5.43
C ILE A 62 -13.14 7.75 -4.44
N ARG A 63 -12.19 7.35 -3.57
CA ARG A 63 -11.72 8.20 -2.47
C ARG A 63 -10.68 9.23 -2.91
N PHE A 64 -9.86 8.90 -3.91
CA PHE A 64 -8.72 9.69 -4.41
C PHE A 64 -8.73 9.79 -5.95
N PRO A 65 -9.78 10.38 -6.55
CA PRO A 65 -9.94 10.42 -8.01
C PRO A 65 -8.84 11.22 -8.73
N GLU A 66 -8.12 12.08 -8.03
CA GLU A 66 -7.02 12.91 -8.56
C GLU A 66 -5.63 12.28 -8.35
N SER A 67 -5.54 11.03 -7.87
CA SER A 67 -4.24 10.38 -7.67
C SER A 67 -3.54 10.12 -9.00
N GLY A 68 -2.32 10.66 -9.12
CA GLY A 68 -1.45 10.42 -10.27
C GLY A 68 -1.04 8.95 -10.38
N GLU A 69 -0.86 8.24 -9.27
CA GLU A 69 -0.55 6.81 -9.23
C GLU A 69 -1.69 5.98 -9.83
N LEU A 70 -2.94 6.25 -9.42
CA LEU A 70 -4.12 5.56 -9.96
C LEU A 70 -4.29 5.86 -11.46
N ALA A 71 -4.14 7.13 -11.86
CA ALA A 71 -4.16 7.51 -13.27
C ALA A 71 -3.06 6.82 -14.08
N SER A 72 -1.88 6.58 -13.49
CA SER A 72 -0.76 5.90 -14.15
C SER A 72 -1.03 4.42 -14.41
N ILE A 73 -1.79 3.75 -13.52
CA ILE A 73 -2.24 2.36 -13.72
C ILE A 73 -3.12 2.27 -14.97
N GLU A 74 -4.03 3.23 -15.15
CA GLU A 74 -4.98 3.26 -16.27
C GLU A 74 -4.35 3.75 -17.58
N GLY A 75 -3.38 4.66 -17.47
CA GLY A 75 -2.64 5.23 -18.60
C GLY A 75 -1.66 4.27 -19.28
N GLY A 76 -1.58 3.01 -18.84
CA GLY A 76 -0.68 2.01 -19.42
C GLY A 76 0.80 2.27 -19.13
N GLU A 77 1.10 3.04 -18.07
CA GLU A 77 2.48 3.19 -17.62
C GLU A 77 3.05 1.82 -17.20
N ASN A 78 4.38 1.69 -17.27
CA ASN A 78 5.04 0.49 -16.78
C ASN A 78 4.65 0.20 -15.32
N ILE A 79 3.94 -0.90 -15.13
CA ILE A 79 3.41 -1.31 -13.82
C ILE A 79 4.48 -1.43 -12.73
N SER A 80 5.74 -1.74 -13.09
CA SER A 80 6.85 -1.78 -12.13
C SER A 80 7.23 -0.39 -11.61
N THR A 81 7.16 0.64 -12.47
CA THR A 81 7.40 2.03 -12.10
C THR A 81 6.28 2.53 -11.19
N VAL A 82 5.03 2.21 -11.50
CA VAL A 82 3.88 2.58 -10.67
C VAL A 82 3.93 1.88 -9.31
N ALA A 83 4.21 0.57 -9.29
CA ALA A 83 4.31 -0.21 -8.06
C ALA A 83 5.39 0.36 -7.13
N ARG A 84 6.54 0.73 -7.70
CA ARG A 84 7.62 1.35 -6.93
C ARG A 84 7.23 2.70 -6.32
N ARG A 85 6.55 3.57 -7.06
CA ARG A 85 6.05 4.85 -6.53
C ARG A 85 5.05 4.65 -5.40
N ILE A 86 4.12 3.71 -5.55
CA ILE A 86 3.16 3.39 -4.49
C ILE A 86 3.88 2.83 -3.27
N TYR A 87 4.82 1.90 -3.45
CA TYR A 87 5.63 1.36 -2.35
C TYR A 87 6.40 2.46 -1.61
N GLU A 88 7.06 3.37 -2.32
CA GLU A 88 7.78 4.51 -1.72
C GLU A 88 6.82 5.44 -0.97
N MET A 89 5.66 5.78 -1.55
CA MET A 89 4.61 6.58 -0.91
C MET A 89 4.07 5.92 0.37
N LEU A 90 3.93 4.59 0.40
CA LEU A 90 3.46 3.86 1.58
C LEU A 90 4.55 3.67 2.62
N GLY A 91 5.80 3.48 2.20
CA GLY A 91 6.99 3.31 3.05
C GLY A 91 7.52 4.61 3.67
N MET A 92 7.13 5.79 3.16
CA MET A 92 7.54 7.11 3.67
C MET A 92 6.91 7.53 5.02
N LYS A 93 6.74 6.58 5.94
CA LYS A 93 6.64 6.81 7.39
C LYS A 93 7.57 5.92 8.24
N SER A 94 8.41 5.10 7.62
CA SER A 94 9.21 4.07 8.30
C SER A 94 10.72 4.19 8.08
N LEU A 95 11.23 5.38 7.73
CA LEU A 95 12.64 5.67 8.02
C LEU A 95 12.67 6.21 9.45
N PRO A 96 13.23 5.49 10.45
CA PRO A 96 13.80 6.22 11.57
C PRO A 96 14.78 7.19 10.92
N SER A 97 14.55 8.49 11.12
CA SER A 97 15.61 9.47 10.93
C SER A 97 16.82 8.87 11.63
N ALA A 98 17.82 8.46 10.87
CA ALA A 98 19.12 8.18 11.43
C ALA A 98 19.50 9.50 12.11
N GLU A 99 19.34 9.52 13.44
CA GLU A 99 19.89 10.59 14.26
C GLU A 99 21.39 10.60 13.96
N LEU A 100 21.83 11.70 13.35
CA LEU A 100 23.23 12.09 13.25
C LEU A 100 23.77 12.43 14.64
#